data_AF-A0A519YRK2-F1
#
_entry.id   AF-A0A519YRK2-F1
#
_cell.length_a   1.000
_cell.length_b   1.000
_cell.length_c   1.000
_cell.angle_alpha   90.00
_cell.angle_beta   90.00
_cell.angle_gamma   90.00
#
_symmetry.space_group_name_H-M   'P 1'
#
loop_
_entity.id
_entity.type
_entity.pdbx_description
1 polymer ?
#
loop_
_entity_poly.entity_id
_entity_poly.type
_entity_poly.pdbx_seq_one_letter_code
_entity_poly.pdbx_strand_id
1 'polypeptide(L)' 'MSFKFKPADVFETRHNAPTSADQQAMLRAIGVESVEQLIAETVPAAIRLPEALALPPALSERQFLKRFK' A
#
# COMPACT_ATOMS: atom_id res chain seq x y z
N MET A 1 10.74 -29.45 7.89
CA MET A 1 10.78 -27.97 8.01
C MET A 1 9.84 -27.39 6.97
N SER A 2 8.85 -26.59 7.36
CA SER A 2 7.93 -25.94 6.43
C SER A 2 8.46 -24.56 6.08
N PHE A 3 8.91 -24.37 4.84
CA PHE A 3 9.34 -23.06 4.35
C PHE A 3 8.10 -22.27 3.92
N LYS A 4 7.82 -21.17 4.62
CA LYS A 4 6.81 -20.20 4.20
C LYS A 4 7.44 -19.23 3.20
N PHE A 5 7.20 -19.44 1.90
CA PHE A 5 7.59 -18.48 0.88
C PHE A 5 6.67 -17.25 0.94
N LYS A 6 7.24 -16.05 0.81
CA LYS A 6 6.43 -14.85 0.57
C LYS A 6 5.66 -15.03 -0.75
N PRO A 7 4.38 -14.65 -0.84
CA PRO A 7 3.65 -14.70 -2.10
C PRO A 7 4.39 -13.83 -3.12
N ALA A 8 4.95 -14.44 -4.15
CA ALA A 8 5.84 -13.76 -5.09
C ALA A 8 5.14 -12.78 -6.05
N ASP A 9 3.85 -12.52 -5.87
CA ASP A 9 2.98 -11.97 -6.91
C ASP A 9 1.97 -10.94 -6.40
N VAL A 10 2.37 -10.12 -5.41
CA VAL A 10 1.62 -8.93 -5.00
C VAL A 10 2.43 -7.69 -5.40
N PHE A 11 2.04 -7.06 -6.51
CA PHE A 11 2.77 -5.95 -7.12
C PHE A 11 3.10 -4.81 -6.14
N GLU A 12 2.14 -4.43 -5.30
CA GLU A 12 2.30 -3.32 -4.36
C GLU A 12 3.47 -3.52 -3.39
N THR A 13 3.79 -4.78 -3.03
CA THR A 13 4.90 -5.09 -2.10
C THR A 13 6.27 -4.94 -2.74
N ARG A 14 6.36 -4.98 -4.08
CA ARG A 14 7.58 -4.70 -4.86
C ARG A 14 7.67 -3.25 -5.30
N HIS A 15 6.52 -2.60 -5.50
CA HIS A 15 6.42 -1.20 -5.90
C HIS A 15 6.61 -0.24 -4.74
N ASN A 16 5.95 -0.49 -3.61
CA ASN A 16 6.08 0.31 -2.39
C ASN A 16 7.31 -0.17 -1.61
N ALA A 17 8.42 0.54 -1.75
CA ALA A 17 9.70 0.15 -1.16
C ALA A 17 9.69 0.04 0.39
N PRO A 18 9.04 0.95 1.16
CA PRO A 18 9.10 0.90 2.62
C PRO A 18 8.34 -0.31 3.19
N THR A 19 9.01 -1.10 4.03
CA THR A 19 8.35 -2.14 4.82
C THR A 19 7.47 -1.52 5.91
N SER A 20 6.61 -2.33 6.55
CA SER A 20 5.84 -1.86 7.71
C SER A 20 6.72 -1.34 8.84
N ALA A 21 7.92 -1.90 9.03
CA ALA A 21 8.87 -1.43 10.05
C ALA A 21 9.47 -0.07 9.66
N ASP A 22 9.82 0.12 8.39
CA ASP A 22 10.32 1.40 7.88
C ASP A 22 9.25 2.48 7.98
N GLN A 23 8.00 2.16 7.60
CA GLN A 23 6.86 3.07 7.74
C GLN A 23 6.67 3.51 9.20
N GLN A 24 6.69 2.57 10.15
CA GLN A 24 6.59 2.93 11.57
C GLN A 24 7.76 3.79 12.05
N ALA A 25 8.99 3.55 11.57
CA ALA A 25 10.15 4.38 11.91
C ALA A 25 9.98 5.81 11.38
N MET A 26 9.51 5.96 10.14
CA MET A 26 9.23 7.26 9.52
C MET A 26 8.10 8.00 10.24
N LEU A 27 6.97 7.33 10.55
CA LEU A 27 5.84 7.91 11.27
C LEU A 27 6.25 8.43 12.65
N ARG A 28 7.04 7.65 13.40
CA ARG A 28 7.62 8.10 14.68
C ARG A 28 8.52 9.32 14.52
N ALA A 29 9.33 9.37 13.47
CA ALA A 29 10.24 10.50 13.23
C ALA A 29 9.49 11.81 12.98
N ILE A 30 8.27 11.75 12.43
CA ILE A 30 7.42 12.92 12.18
C ILE A 30 6.30 13.10 13.23
N GLY A 31 6.26 12.27 14.28
CA GLY A 31 5.37 12.44 15.43
C GLY A 31 3.92 11.99 15.24
N VAL A 32 3.63 11.14 14.26
CA VAL A 32 2.28 10.56 14.06
C VAL A 32 2.26 9.05 14.28
N GLU A 33 1.09 8.50 14.60
CA GLU A 33 0.92 7.09 14.96
C GLU A 33 0.56 6.21 13.75
N SER A 34 -0.01 6.79 12.70
CA SER A 34 -0.51 6.04 11.54
C SER A 34 -0.47 6.85 10.24
N VAL A 35 -0.57 6.15 9.11
CA VAL A 35 -0.71 6.77 7.79
C VAL A 35 -2.07 7.49 7.70
N GLU A 36 -3.11 6.95 8.34
CA GLU A 36 -4.44 7.55 8.41
C GLU A 36 -4.41 8.91 9.13
N GLN A 37 -3.70 9.00 10.26
CA GLN A 37 -3.49 10.26 10.96
C GLN A 37 -2.71 11.25 10.09
N LEU A 38 -1.60 10.80 9.48
CA LEU A 38 -0.81 11.63 8.57
C LEU A 38 -1.66 12.23 7.45
N ILE A 39 -2.51 11.43 6.82
CA ILE A 39 -3.41 11.90 5.76
C ILE A 39 -4.46 12.88 6.32
N ALA A 40 -5.02 12.62 7.49
CA ALA A 40 -6.02 13.49 8.11
C ALA A 40 -5.47 14.88 8.48
N GLU A 41 -4.22 14.95 8.92
CA GLU A 41 -3.54 16.20 9.26
C GLU A 41 -2.98 16.94 8.03
N THR A 42 -2.82 16.25 6.89
CA THR A 42 -2.27 16.83 5.65
C THR A 42 -3.33 17.26 4.64
N VAL A 43 -4.39 16.46 4.45
CA VAL A 43 -5.41 16.66 3.41
C VAL A 43 -6.74 17.07 4.04
N PRO A 44 -7.24 18.30 3.80
CA PRO A 44 -8.50 18.76 4.37
C PRO A 44 -9.66 17.82 4.05
N ALA A 45 -10.44 17.45 5.07
CA ALA A 45 -11.53 16.50 4.94
C ALA A 45 -12.55 16.88 3.85
N ALA A 46 -12.80 18.17 3.66
CA ALA A 46 -13.77 18.69 2.68
C ALA A 46 -13.44 18.35 1.21
N ILE A 47 -12.19 17.99 0.90
CA ILE A 47 -11.74 17.64 -0.46
C ILE A 47 -11.30 16.18 -0.61
N ARG A 48 -11.44 15.37 0.43
CA ARG A 48 -11.12 13.93 0.38
C ARG A 48 -12.24 13.17 -0.31
N LEU A 49 -11.89 12.09 -1.01
CA LEU A 49 -12.89 11.16 -1.53
C LEU A 49 -13.66 10.51 -0.36
N PRO A 50 -15.00 10.50 -0.39
CA PRO A 50 -15.81 9.92 0.67
C PRO A 50 -15.80 8.38 0.64
N GLU A 51 -15.43 7.80 -0.50
CA GLU A 51 -15.46 6.37 -0.76
C GLU A 51 -14.18 5.94 -1.49
N ALA A 52 -13.88 4.64 -1.44
CA ALA A 52 -12.76 4.06 -2.17
C ALA A 52 -12.94 4.23 -3.69
N LEU A 53 -11.83 4.23 -4.43
CA LEU A 53 -11.88 4.29 -5.89
C LEU A 53 -12.64 3.08 -6.46
N ALA A 54 -13.56 3.35 -7.38
CA ALA A 54 -14.30 2.32 -8.11
C ALA A 54 -13.41 1.67 -9.19
N LEU A 55 -12.48 0.83 -8.77
CA LEU A 55 -11.52 0.14 -9.65
C LEU A 55 -11.82 -1.36 -9.75
N PRO A 56 -11.49 -2.00 -10.89
CA PRO A 56 -11.46 -3.45 -10.97
C PRO A 56 -10.50 -4.07 -9.94
N PRO A 57 -10.64 -5.36 -9.62
CA PRO A 57 -9.70 -6.05 -8.75
C PRO A 57 -8.25 -5.92 -9.25
N ALA A 58 -7.32 -5.74 -8.31
CA ALA A 58 -5.90 -5.68 -8.62
C ALA A 58 -5.46 -6.96 -9.34
N LEU A 59 -4.65 -6.79 -10.39
CA LEU A 59 -4.00 -7.90 -11.07
C LEU A 59 -2.65 -8.17 -10.42
N SER A 60 -2.31 -9.45 -10.34
CA SER A 60 -0.93 -9.87 -10.10
C SER A 60 -0.04 -9.52 -11.29
N GLU A 61 1.29 -9.48 -11.11
CA GLU A 61 2.22 -9.16 -12.21
C GLU A 61 2.08 -10.20 -13.35
N ARG A 62 1.93 -11.48 -12.98
CA ARG A 62 1.72 -12.57 -13.96
C ARG A 62 0.38 -12.46 -14.68
N GLN A 63 -0.69 -12.10 -13.96
CA GLN A 63 -2.01 -11.90 -14.56
C GLN A 63 -1.99 -10.73 -15.54
N PHE A 64 -1.32 -9.63 -15.19
CA PHE A 64 -1.13 -8.49 -16.07
C PHE A 64 -0.40 -8.90 -17.35
N LEU A 65 0.74 -9.60 -17.25
CA LEU A 65 1.51 -10.05 -18.43
C LEU A 65 0.72 -11.01 -19.33
N LYS A 66 -0.14 -11.87 -18.76
CA LYS A 66 -1.01 -12.76 -19.53
C LYS A 66 -2.12 -11.99 -20.27
N ARG A 67 -2.63 -10.91 -19.68
CA ARG A 67 -3.70 -10.07 -20.26
C ARG A 67 -3.16 -9.06 -21.29
N PHE A 68 -1.96 -8.55 -21.08
CA PHE A 68 -1.35 -7.52 -21.90
C PHE A 68 -0.88 -8.04 -23.27
N LYS A 69 -0.50 -9.33 -23.33
CA LYS A 69 -0.06 -9.99 -24.55
C LYS A 69 -1.22 -10.40 -25.45
#